data_AF-A0A3E3DVN8-F1
#
_entry.id   AF-A0A3E3DVN8-F1
#
_cell.length_a   1.000
_cell.length_b   1.000
_cell.length_c   1.000
_cell.angle_alpha   90.00
_cell.angle_beta   90.00
_cell.angle_gamma   90.00
#
_symmetry.space_group_name_H-M   'P 1'
#
loop_
_entity.id
_entity.type
_entity.pdbx_description
1 polymer ?
#
loop_
_entity_poly.entity_id
_entity_poly.type
_entity_poly.pdbx_seq_one_letter_code
_entity_poly.pdbx_strand_id
1 'polypeptide(L)'
;MKGRVMIQLCTEKEVRNMKKYVKLFFTLMVCFTLSFSLYSAVSAQEKPTVTDDSETVVEEIPEDPTLTDEPEETTEITTPEETEPSTEETTALSEEENNNEEEATTEEEESSDPKTNTGTPVPGIGNVKYAISKSKTATQLDENFETKVTLSLPAGEEKLATDIVFVLDKSTSAEIEAQALNMLTDLQNTAQTTGADINVGVVIFNQQANTTGFHDLATDYSVIESEIKQDISSGTNTHAGLLAAEQMLSGDTAVADSRKYMIFVSDGITYMYNETPTAIGLENADKTNVFAGPDNWATKYGSNAAPSEGWNQYLGNVAAQYEADGGAYEHAYGVAYDTTTYISYDEKVNHAMSVDVALLKTYQTYQALASKYHCYAMTAGTSSGGEYTWGPSFMNFLANGETYSFDSIKNDIYYLVDAGSTVTDYIGYTEDYNFDFINDAEALSLKVGDQTYQAVETAENTYSFAEGNYVVAYEPGDMANGEMFTLTTNVPISQFEPVQLTYTLKLTNPKTEPGTYGQYDANGSLGYEGLYTNNSAILYPVDTNGQKGEPEEFQKPTVSYTVEAEPEKPTTDEETPTKPDKKDPEKNKGADTAAQTNIGLMLSLASMAVTGAFILVILNKKRA
;
A
#
# COMPACT_ATOMS: atom_id res chain seq x y z
N MET A 1 -33.12 -40.52 -33.58
CA MET A 1 -32.45 -39.82 -34.70
C MET A 1 -33.44 -38.93 -35.44
N LYS A 2 -32.99 -37.74 -35.88
CA LYS A 2 -33.70 -36.61 -36.52
C LYS A 2 -34.16 -35.48 -35.57
N GLY A 3 -33.27 -34.51 -35.37
CA GLY A 3 -33.58 -33.13 -35.04
C GLY A 3 -32.85 -32.22 -36.04
N ARG A 4 -33.56 -31.32 -36.73
CA ARG A 4 -32.96 -30.38 -37.70
C ARG A 4 -32.47 -29.13 -36.96
N VAL A 5 -31.22 -28.73 -37.21
CA VAL A 5 -30.76 -27.37 -36.91
C VAL A 5 -31.24 -26.43 -38.01
N MET A 6 -31.95 -25.36 -37.65
CA MET A 6 -32.26 -24.23 -38.52
C MET A 6 -31.17 -23.17 -38.34
N ILE A 7 -30.33 -22.95 -39.35
CA ILE A 7 -29.45 -21.79 -39.40
C ILE A 7 -30.24 -20.65 -40.05
N GLN A 8 -30.56 -19.62 -39.28
CA GLN A 8 -31.31 -18.46 -39.74
C GLN A 8 -30.36 -17.46 -40.39
N LEU A 9 -30.35 -17.40 -41.72
CA LEU A 9 -29.55 -16.45 -42.49
C LEU A 9 -30.10 -15.03 -42.32
N CYS A 10 -29.23 -14.09 -41.93
CA CYS A 10 -29.56 -12.66 -41.86
C CYS A 10 -30.02 -12.13 -43.23
N THR A 11 -31.02 -11.26 -43.23
CA THR A 11 -31.58 -10.69 -44.46
C THR A 11 -30.72 -9.53 -44.97
N GLU A 12 -30.74 -9.30 -46.30
CA GLU A 12 -30.02 -8.17 -46.92
C GLU A 12 -30.38 -6.79 -46.36
N LYS A 13 -31.53 -6.66 -45.69
CA LYS A 13 -32.00 -5.42 -45.06
C LYS A 13 -31.24 -5.13 -43.76
N GLU A 14 -30.91 -6.17 -42.98
CA GLU A 14 -30.16 -6.06 -41.72
C GLU A 14 -28.69 -5.71 -41.99
N VAL A 15 -28.08 -6.36 -42.98
CA VAL A 15 -26.71 -6.04 -43.45
C VAL A 15 -26.60 -4.60 -43.95
N ARG A 16 -27.64 -4.08 -44.61
CA ARG A 16 -27.67 -2.69 -45.11
C ARG A 16 -27.78 -1.66 -43.99
N ASN A 17 -28.49 -1.99 -42.91
CA ASN A 17 -28.58 -1.14 -41.72
C ASN A 17 -27.27 -1.16 -40.91
N MET A 18 -26.65 -2.32 -40.70
CA MET A 18 -25.33 -2.40 -40.05
C MET A 18 -24.28 -1.54 -40.76
N LYS A 19 -24.23 -1.57 -42.10
CA LYS A 19 -23.32 -0.70 -42.89
C LYS A 19 -23.58 0.81 -42.71
N LYS A 20 -24.80 1.23 -42.36
CA LYS A 20 -25.08 2.64 -41.99
C LYS A 20 -24.55 2.97 -40.59
N TYR A 21 -24.77 2.11 -39.61
CA TYR A 21 -24.30 2.34 -38.24
C TYR A 21 -22.77 2.34 -38.13
N VAL A 22 -22.08 1.40 -38.79
CA VAL A 22 -20.61 1.39 -38.85
C VAL A 22 -20.08 2.68 -39.50
N LYS A 23 -20.72 3.18 -40.57
CA LYS A 23 -20.30 4.43 -41.23
C LYS A 23 -20.55 5.65 -40.35
N LEU A 24 -21.64 5.68 -39.58
CA LEU A 24 -21.93 6.73 -38.62
C LEU A 24 -20.91 6.74 -37.46
N PHE A 25 -20.57 5.55 -36.95
CA PHE A 25 -19.58 5.36 -35.88
C PHE A 25 -18.18 5.86 -36.28
N PHE A 26 -17.69 5.45 -37.45
CA PHE A 26 -16.42 5.97 -37.99
C PHE A 26 -16.45 7.48 -38.24
N THR A 27 -17.59 8.05 -38.63
CA THR A 27 -17.71 9.51 -38.82
C THR A 27 -17.65 10.25 -37.48
N LEU A 28 -18.30 9.73 -36.42
CA LEU A 28 -18.20 10.30 -35.07
C LEU A 28 -16.76 10.23 -34.54
N MET A 29 -16.09 9.08 -34.70
CA MET A 29 -14.73 8.90 -34.19
C MET A 29 -13.74 9.88 -34.84
N VAL A 30 -13.84 10.13 -36.15
CA VAL A 30 -12.99 11.11 -36.86
C VAL A 30 -13.27 12.55 -36.38
N CYS A 31 -14.52 12.90 -36.06
CA CYS A 31 -14.82 14.20 -35.45
C CYS A 31 -14.24 14.32 -34.04
N PHE A 32 -14.20 13.23 -33.27
CA PHE A 32 -13.67 13.22 -31.91
C PHE A 32 -12.15 13.41 -31.89
N THR A 33 -11.41 12.71 -32.77
CA THR A 33 -9.94 12.87 -32.87
C THR A 33 -9.52 14.25 -33.35
N LEU A 34 -10.22 14.82 -34.34
CA LEU A 34 -9.99 16.21 -34.80
C LEU A 34 -10.25 17.25 -33.70
N SER A 35 -11.24 17.01 -32.83
CA SER A 35 -11.55 17.90 -31.70
C SER A 35 -10.44 17.88 -30.64
N PHE A 36 -9.83 16.72 -30.40
CA PHE A 36 -8.70 16.58 -29.46
C PHE A 36 -7.44 17.31 -29.95
N SER A 37 -7.08 17.17 -31.23
CA SER A 37 -5.90 17.84 -31.81
C SER A 37 -6.00 19.37 -31.77
N LEU A 38 -7.21 19.94 -31.83
CA LEU A 38 -7.44 21.37 -31.70
C LEU A 38 -7.31 21.88 -30.26
N TYR A 39 -7.59 21.04 -29.25
CA TYR A 39 -7.44 21.39 -27.84
C TYR A 39 -5.96 21.43 -27.42
N SER A 40 -5.19 20.41 -27.80
CA SER A 40 -3.74 20.32 -27.52
C SER A 40 -2.91 21.44 -28.17
N ALA A 41 -3.37 21.99 -29.30
CA ALA A 41 -2.69 23.10 -29.97
C ALA A 41 -2.86 24.46 -29.25
N VAL A 42 -3.90 24.61 -28.43
CA VAL A 42 -4.23 25.88 -27.74
C VAL A 42 -3.57 25.97 -26.35
N SER A 43 -3.34 24.85 -25.66
CA SER A 43 -2.67 24.86 -24.34
C SER A 43 -1.14 24.98 -24.42
N ALA A 44 -0.55 24.99 -25.62
CA ALA A 44 0.91 25.04 -25.81
C ALA A 44 1.49 26.47 -25.98
N GLN A 45 0.66 27.52 -25.91
CA GLN A 45 1.07 28.92 -26.12
C GLN A 45 1.17 29.75 -24.82
N GLU A 46 1.77 29.23 -23.75
CA GLU A 46 2.09 30.08 -22.58
C GLU A 46 3.30 29.59 -21.77
N LYS A 47 4.52 29.91 -22.23
CA LYS A 47 5.72 29.96 -21.38
C LYS A 47 6.75 30.95 -21.96
N PRO A 48 7.36 31.85 -21.16
CA PRO A 48 8.25 32.88 -21.67
C PRO A 48 9.68 32.37 -21.94
N THR A 49 10.30 32.93 -22.97
CA THR A 49 11.69 32.64 -23.36
C THR A 49 12.69 33.38 -22.47
N VAL A 50 13.71 32.67 -21.99
CA VAL A 50 14.94 33.28 -21.47
C VAL A 50 16.10 32.76 -22.32
N THR A 51 16.88 33.67 -22.88
CA THR A 51 18.12 33.41 -23.60
C THR A 51 19.30 33.55 -22.63
N ASP A 52 20.22 32.59 -22.64
CA ASP A 52 21.61 32.87 -22.28
C ASP A 52 22.54 32.03 -23.18
N ASP A 53 23.68 32.61 -23.54
CA ASP A 53 24.63 32.06 -24.52
C ASP A 53 25.89 31.54 -23.80
N SER A 54 26.19 30.25 -23.93
CA SER A 54 27.54 29.73 -23.66
C SER A 54 27.89 28.49 -24.49
N GLU A 55 28.75 28.70 -25.49
CA GLU A 55 29.49 27.62 -26.14
C GLU A 55 30.59 27.09 -25.21
N THR A 56 30.62 25.79 -24.92
CA THR A 56 31.84 25.11 -24.47
C THR A 56 32.03 23.76 -25.17
N VAL A 57 32.82 23.81 -26.24
CA VAL A 57 33.82 22.84 -26.71
C VAL A 57 33.63 21.38 -26.25
N VAL A 58 33.37 20.52 -27.25
CA VAL A 58 33.64 19.06 -27.16
C VAL A 58 35.15 18.85 -27.33
N GLU A 59 35.78 18.15 -26.40
CA GLU A 59 37.16 17.66 -26.55
C GLU A 59 37.14 16.12 -26.55
N GLU A 60 37.59 15.52 -27.66
CA GLU A 60 37.62 14.07 -27.86
C GLU A 60 38.79 13.44 -27.08
N ILE A 61 38.52 12.39 -26.29
CA ILE A 61 39.57 11.53 -25.72
C ILE A 61 39.78 10.35 -26.69
N PRO A 62 41.00 10.12 -27.20
CA PRO A 62 41.28 8.99 -28.08
C PRO A 62 41.48 7.69 -27.30
N GLU A 63 40.97 6.59 -27.85
CA GLU A 63 41.32 5.22 -27.45
C GLU A 63 42.78 4.90 -27.83
N ASP A 64 43.52 4.21 -26.97
CA ASP A 64 44.73 3.46 -27.36
C ASP A 64 44.74 2.11 -26.61
N PRO A 65 44.69 0.96 -27.31
CA PRO A 65 44.69 -0.38 -26.70
C PRO A 65 46.13 -0.90 -26.42
N THR A 66 46.25 -2.19 -26.07
CA THR A 66 47.48 -2.97 -25.76
C THR A 66 47.91 -2.94 -24.28
N LEU A 67 48.37 -4.01 -23.59
CA LEU A 67 48.88 -5.36 -23.96
C LEU A 67 48.42 -6.43 -22.91
N THR A 68 47.81 -7.54 -23.33
CA THR A 68 48.33 -8.96 -23.42
C THR A 68 48.58 -9.79 -22.15
N ASP A 69 47.82 -10.89 -22.04
CA ASP A 69 48.19 -12.30 -21.74
C ASP A 69 49.33 -12.67 -20.75
N GLU A 70 48.95 -13.42 -19.69
CA GLU A 70 49.49 -14.70 -19.17
C GLU A 70 51.02 -14.94 -18.92
N PRO A 71 51.46 -15.88 -18.02
CA PRO A 71 50.91 -17.25 -17.83
C PRO A 71 50.91 -17.87 -16.40
N GLU A 72 50.42 -19.11 -16.32
CA GLU A 72 50.49 -20.06 -15.18
C GLU A 72 51.88 -20.79 -15.02
N GLU A 73 51.92 -21.81 -14.13
CA GLU A 73 52.99 -22.80 -13.82
C GLU A 73 54.21 -22.29 -13.00
N THR A 74 54.81 -22.97 -11.99
CA THR A 74 54.80 -24.36 -11.41
C THR A 74 54.99 -24.24 -9.86
N THR A 75 55.21 -25.25 -8.98
CA THR A 75 55.44 -26.71 -9.02
C THR A 75 55.00 -27.37 -7.70
N GLU A 76 54.83 -28.70 -7.66
CA GLU A 76 54.77 -29.51 -6.41
C GLU A 76 56.16 -29.74 -5.78
N ILE A 77 56.24 -29.97 -4.45
CA ILE A 77 57.30 -30.78 -3.82
C ILE A 77 56.67 -31.72 -2.77
N THR A 78 57.16 -32.96 -2.76
CA THR A 78 56.59 -34.14 -2.08
C THR A 78 57.36 -34.59 -0.83
N THR A 79 56.64 -34.79 0.30
CA THR A 79 56.71 -35.90 1.31
C THR A 79 58.10 -36.34 1.90
N PRO A 80 58.24 -37.32 2.85
CA PRO A 80 57.27 -38.23 3.51
C PRO A 80 57.37 -38.42 5.07
N GLU A 81 56.47 -39.26 5.61
CA GLU A 81 56.65 -40.25 6.74
C GLU A 81 56.86 -39.77 8.21
N GLU A 82 56.43 -40.47 9.28
CA GLU A 82 55.78 -41.80 9.46
C GLU A 82 54.99 -41.95 10.80
N THR A 83 53.94 -42.81 10.83
CA THR A 83 53.37 -43.66 11.94
C THR A 83 53.05 -43.14 13.36
N GLU A 84 51.73 -43.10 13.68
CA GLU A 84 50.91 -44.01 14.55
C GLU A 84 51.56 -45.14 15.43
N PRO A 85 50.83 -45.88 16.31
CA PRO A 85 49.44 -45.75 16.87
C PRO A 85 49.30 -46.05 18.41
N SER A 86 48.06 -46.00 18.97
CA SER A 86 47.52 -46.88 20.06
C SER A 86 46.14 -46.40 20.56
N THR A 87 45.00 -46.86 19.99
CA THR A 87 44.11 -47.94 20.49
C THR A 87 43.51 -47.83 21.92
N GLU A 88 42.17 -47.72 21.94
CA GLU A 88 41.14 -48.34 22.82
C GLU A 88 41.35 -48.49 24.35
N GLU A 89 40.35 -48.03 25.13
CA GLU A 89 39.49 -48.96 25.87
C GLU A 89 38.11 -48.36 26.22
N THR A 90 37.08 -49.22 26.25
CA THR A 90 35.68 -48.89 26.59
C THR A 90 35.32 -49.33 28.01
N THR A 91 34.38 -48.67 28.68
CA THR A 91 33.47 -49.34 29.65
C THR A 91 32.20 -48.50 29.88
N ALA A 92 31.13 -49.16 30.33
CA ALA A 92 29.76 -48.63 30.35
C ALA A 92 29.09 -48.74 31.74
N LEU A 93 27.78 -48.41 31.79
CA LEU A 93 26.83 -48.55 32.91
C LEU A 93 26.88 -47.40 33.95
N SER A 94 25.77 -46.96 34.58
CA SER A 94 24.37 -47.47 34.57
C SER A 94 23.34 -46.34 34.80
N GLU A 95 22.07 -46.64 34.50
CA GLU A 95 20.88 -45.89 34.90
C GLU A 95 20.64 -45.95 36.43
N GLU A 96 19.98 -44.94 37.01
CA GLU A 96 19.10 -45.13 38.17
C GLU A 96 18.02 -44.01 38.22
N GLU A 97 16.74 -44.40 38.32
CA GLU A 97 15.60 -43.50 38.47
C GLU A 97 15.43 -43.06 39.93
N ASN A 98 14.89 -41.85 40.18
CA ASN A 98 13.84 -41.71 41.19
C ASN A 98 12.99 -40.44 41.03
N ASN A 99 11.70 -40.59 41.33
CA ASN A 99 10.71 -39.51 41.33
C ASN A 99 10.73 -38.71 42.64
N ASN A 100 10.29 -37.45 42.59
CA ASN A 100 9.32 -36.95 43.56
C ASN A 100 8.60 -35.67 43.08
N GLU A 101 7.31 -35.57 43.38
CA GLU A 101 6.46 -34.38 43.24
C GLU A 101 6.58 -33.52 44.51
N GLU A 102 6.49 -32.18 44.44
CA GLU A 102 5.46 -31.37 45.13
C GLU A 102 5.52 -29.86 44.80
N GLU A 103 4.53 -29.13 45.31
CA GLU A 103 4.02 -27.82 44.89
C GLU A 103 4.92 -26.55 44.98
N ALA A 104 4.55 -25.61 44.11
CA ALA A 104 4.61 -24.14 44.18
C ALA A 104 5.18 -23.40 45.40
N THR A 105 5.85 -22.27 45.13
CA THR A 105 5.46 -20.95 45.68
C THR A 105 6.11 -19.79 44.93
N THR A 106 5.42 -18.64 44.88
CA THR A 106 5.89 -17.34 44.36
C THR A 106 6.59 -16.53 45.45
N GLU A 107 7.76 -15.95 45.19
CA GLU A 107 8.23 -14.74 45.87
C GLU A 107 8.93 -13.79 44.88
N GLU A 108 8.72 -12.48 45.08
CA GLU A 108 9.27 -11.39 44.28
C GLU A 108 10.66 -11.02 44.84
N GLU A 109 11.68 -10.81 44.00
CA GLU A 109 12.92 -10.12 44.41
C GLU A 109 13.08 -8.78 43.67
N GLU A 110 13.45 -7.75 44.45
CA GLU A 110 13.57 -6.37 43.98
C GLU A 110 14.71 -6.19 42.94
N SER A 111 14.38 -5.54 41.83
CA SER A 111 15.35 -5.02 40.86
C SER A 111 16.29 -4.01 41.52
N SER A 112 17.60 -4.16 41.27
CA SER A 112 18.60 -3.16 41.67
C SER A 112 19.02 -2.29 40.47
N ASP A 113 18.72 -1.00 40.55
CA ASP A 113 19.00 0.00 39.50
C ASP A 113 20.50 0.10 39.12
N PRO A 114 20.85 -0.09 37.83
CA PRO A 114 22.10 0.42 37.28
C PRO A 114 21.91 1.86 36.78
N LYS A 115 22.75 2.76 37.30
CA LYS A 115 22.77 4.21 37.09
C LYS A 115 22.58 4.68 35.63
N THR A 116 21.52 5.47 35.42
CA THR A 116 21.42 6.63 34.50
C THR A 116 22.34 6.62 33.27
N ASN A 117 21.78 6.17 32.16
CA ASN A 117 22.32 6.33 30.82
C ASN A 117 22.19 7.81 30.37
N THR A 118 23.22 8.39 29.73
CA THR A 118 23.22 9.81 29.32
C THR A 118 23.32 10.04 27.80
N GLY A 119 23.32 8.97 27.00
CA GLY A 119 23.09 9.09 25.55
C GLY A 119 21.60 9.32 25.28
N THR A 120 21.28 10.24 24.35
CA THR A 120 19.90 10.38 23.84
C THR A 120 19.51 9.08 23.14
N PRO A 121 18.43 8.39 23.56
CA PRO A 121 17.98 7.19 22.86
C PRO A 121 17.60 7.53 21.42
N VAL A 122 18.15 6.79 20.46
CA VAL A 122 17.73 6.91 19.07
C VAL A 122 16.30 6.35 18.94
N PRO A 123 15.36 7.00 18.22
CA PRO A 123 13.98 6.55 18.16
C PRO A 123 13.85 5.13 17.61
N GLY A 124 13.30 4.22 18.40
CA GLY A 124 13.10 2.81 18.02
C GLY A 124 12.25 2.65 16.75
N ILE A 125 12.29 1.44 16.16
CA ILE A 125 11.56 1.12 14.93
C ILE A 125 10.08 1.44 15.10
N GLY A 126 9.64 2.46 14.37
CA GLY A 126 8.26 2.95 14.43
C GLY A 126 7.39 2.09 13.53
N ASN A 127 6.72 1.09 14.09
CA ASN A 127 5.72 0.31 13.36
C ASN A 127 4.59 1.25 12.91
N VAL A 128 4.55 1.59 11.62
CA VAL A 128 3.45 2.35 11.05
C VAL A 128 2.23 1.45 11.00
N LYS A 129 1.18 1.85 11.71
CA LYS A 129 -0.13 1.22 11.58
C LYS A 129 -0.94 1.96 10.54
N TYR A 130 -1.10 1.37 9.36
CA TYR A 130 -2.06 1.84 8.36
C TYR A 130 -3.48 1.51 8.79
N ALA A 131 -4.44 2.36 8.39
CA ALA A 131 -5.84 1.99 8.49
C ALA A 131 -6.16 0.93 7.42
N ILE A 132 -6.85 -0.13 7.82
CA ILE A 132 -7.25 -1.19 6.88
C ILE A 132 -8.26 -0.60 5.90
N SER A 133 -7.98 -0.75 4.60
CA SER A 133 -8.86 -0.27 3.54
C SER A 133 -10.24 -0.93 3.67
N LYS A 134 -11.28 -0.10 3.75
CA LYS A 134 -12.66 -0.52 3.96
C LYS A 134 -13.60 0.60 3.56
N SER A 135 -14.76 0.26 3.00
CA SER A 135 -15.80 1.25 2.74
C SER A 135 -17.18 0.71 3.06
N LYS A 136 -18.10 1.63 3.36
CA LYS A 136 -19.52 1.37 3.50
C LYS A 136 -20.26 2.39 2.65
N THR A 137 -21.18 1.94 1.81
CA THR A 137 -22.01 2.82 0.99
C THR A 137 -23.48 2.49 1.11
N ALA A 138 -24.36 3.46 0.87
CA ALA A 138 -25.81 3.28 0.85
C ALA A 138 -26.44 3.97 -0.36
N THR A 139 -27.42 3.34 -0.98
CA THR A 139 -28.26 4.02 -1.98
C THR A 139 -29.23 4.99 -1.31
N GLN A 140 -29.65 6.02 -2.02
CA GLN A 140 -30.79 6.83 -1.58
C GLN A 140 -32.04 5.95 -1.38
N LEU A 141 -32.92 6.34 -0.45
CA LEU A 141 -34.19 5.65 -0.22
C LEU A 141 -35.06 5.64 -1.48
N ASP A 142 -35.68 4.48 -1.75
CA ASP A 142 -36.63 4.30 -2.84
C ASP A 142 -38.09 4.63 -2.43
N GLU A 143 -39.04 4.34 -3.33
CA GLU A 143 -40.48 4.56 -3.08
C GLU A 143 -41.10 3.65 -2.00
N ASN A 144 -40.39 2.59 -1.59
CA ASN A 144 -40.77 1.67 -0.50
C ASN A 144 -40.10 2.04 0.84
N PHE A 145 -39.31 3.13 0.85
CA PHE A 145 -38.39 3.52 1.90
C PHE A 145 -37.31 2.47 2.20
N GLU A 146 -36.84 1.79 1.15
CA GLU A 146 -35.76 0.81 1.22
C GLU A 146 -34.45 1.41 0.68
N THR A 147 -33.33 1.03 1.29
CA THR A 147 -31.98 1.39 0.87
C THR A 147 -31.10 0.15 0.79
N LYS A 148 -30.27 0.07 -0.24
CA LYS A 148 -29.26 -0.98 -0.37
C LYS A 148 -27.94 -0.47 0.17
N VAL A 149 -27.37 -1.23 1.10
CA VAL A 149 -26.14 -0.90 1.79
C VAL A 149 -25.08 -1.93 1.42
N THR A 150 -23.89 -1.45 1.04
CA THR A 150 -22.76 -2.29 0.64
C THR A 150 -21.57 -2.04 1.56
N LEU A 151 -21.15 -3.07 2.29
CA LEU A 151 -19.85 -3.13 2.99
C LEU A 151 -18.80 -3.71 2.05
N SER A 152 -17.60 -3.15 2.01
CA SER A 152 -16.49 -3.61 1.16
C SER A 152 -15.17 -3.73 1.92
N LEU A 153 -14.46 -4.84 1.70
CA LEU A 153 -13.08 -5.10 2.13
C LEU A 153 -12.26 -5.67 0.96
N PRO A 154 -11.20 -4.98 0.47
CA PRO A 154 -10.89 -3.57 0.69
C PRO A 154 -12.02 -2.61 0.24
N ALA A 155 -11.84 -1.30 0.41
CA ALA A 155 -12.79 -0.30 -0.05
C ALA A 155 -13.12 -0.48 -1.55
N GLY A 156 -14.40 -0.50 -1.90
CA GLY A 156 -14.86 -0.82 -3.27
C GLY A 156 -14.51 0.21 -4.35
N GLU A 157 -13.95 1.35 -3.94
CA GLU A 157 -13.47 2.45 -4.78
C GLU A 157 -11.93 2.60 -4.72
N GLU A 158 -11.23 1.73 -4.00
CA GLU A 158 -9.76 1.70 -3.97
C GLU A 158 -9.18 1.16 -5.28
N LYS A 159 -8.09 1.77 -5.73
CA LYS A 159 -7.34 1.30 -6.90
C LYS A 159 -6.47 0.12 -6.48
N LEU A 160 -6.57 -1.00 -7.20
CA LEU A 160 -5.75 -2.19 -6.97
C LEU A 160 -4.31 -1.96 -7.47
N ALA A 161 -3.56 -1.10 -6.77
CA ALA A 161 -2.20 -0.72 -7.12
C ALA A 161 -1.24 -0.95 -5.95
N THR A 162 -0.02 -1.37 -6.25
CA THR A 162 1.02 -1.68 -5.26
C THR A 162 2.41 -1.41 -5.85
N ASP A 163 3.30 -0.75 -5.10
CA ASP A 163 4.72 -0.62 -5.46
C ASP A 163 5.57 -1.52 -4.57
N ILE A 164 6.52 -2.24 -5.17
CA ILE A 164 7.48 -3.11 -4.47
C ILE A 164 8.89 -2.69 -4.89
N VAL A 165 9.75 -2.41 -3.92
CA VAL A 165 11.17 -2.09 -4.17
C VAL A 165 12.07 -3.11 -3.49
N PHE A 166 12.85 -3.84 -4.28
CA PHE A 166 13.93 -4.68 -3.78
C PHE A 166 15.21 -3.86 -3.69
N VAL A 167 15.83 -3.81 -2.52
CA VAL A 167 17.14 -3.19 -2.28
C VAL A 167 18.11 -4.31 -2.01
N LEU A 168 18.78 -4.80 -3.05
CA LEU A 168 19.61 -5.99 -3.02
C LEU A 168 21.09 -5.62 -2.96
N ASP A 169 21.80 -6.18 -1.99
CA ASP A 169 23.25 -6.15 -1.98
C ASP A 169 23.77 -6.93 -3.19
N LYS A 170 24.79 -6.42 -3.86
CA LYS A 170 25.50 -7.15 -4.92
C LYS A 170 26.06 -8.52 -4.51
N SER A 171 26.12 -8.82 -3.21
CA SER A 171 26.51 -10.12 -2.64
C SER A 171 25.33 -11.08 -2.43
N THR A 172 24.11 -10.70 -2.83
CA THR A 172 22.91 -11.53 -2.70
C THR A 172 23.13 -12.89 -3.39
N SER A 173 22.70 -13.98 -2.76
CA SER A 173 22.90 -15.31 -3.32
C SER A 173 21.84 -15.66 -4.36
N ALA A 174 22.21 -16.49 -5.34
CA ALA A 174 21.29 -17.03 -6.34
C ALA A 174 20.08 -17.79 -5.74
N GLU A 175 20.19 -18.26 -4.49
CA GLU A 175 19.06 -18.83 -3.75
C GLU A 175 18.04 -17.75 -3.34
N ILE A 176 18.53 -16.63 -2.79
CA ILE A 176 17.68 -15.49 -2.40
C ILE A 176 17.08 -14.80 -3.63
N GLU A 177 17.85 -14.64 -4.72
CA GLU A 177 17.32 -14.19 -6.02
C GLU A 177 16.16 -15.09 -6.49
N ALA A 178 16.35 -16.42 -6.43
CA ALA A 178 15.31 -17.36 -6.83
C ALA A 178 14.06 -17.29 -5.94
N GLN A 179 14.21 -17.07 -4.63
CA GLN A 179 13.08 -16.88 -3.72
C GLN A 179 12.31 -15.58 -4.02
N ALA A 180 13.01 -14.47 -4.28
CA ALA A 180 12.40 -13.21 -4.69
C ALA A 180 11.62 -13.36 -6.01
N LEU A 181 12.19 -14.05 -7.00
CA LEU A 181 11.54 -14.31 -8.29
C LEU A 181 10.34 -15.25 -8.20
N ASN A 182 10.37 -16.23 -7.29
CA ASN A 182 9.21 -17.09 -7.02
C ASN A 182 8.04 -16.26 -6.45
N MET A 183 8.30 -15.37 -5.49
CA MET A 183 7.27 -14.44 -5.00
C MET A 183 6.72 -13.55 -6.11
N LEU A 184 7.60 -13.00 -6.96
CA LEU A 184 7.17 -12.18 -8.10
C LEU A 184 6.37 -12.96 -9.15
N THR A 185 6.61 -14.27 -9.30
CA THR A 185 5.80 -15.13 -10.16
C THR A 185 4.36 -15.27 -9.64
N ASP A 186 4.18 -15.46 -8.33
CA ASP A 186 2.85 -15.52 -7.69
C ASP A 186 2.11 -14.17 -7.81
N LEU A 187 2.82 -13.06 -7.58
CA LEU A 187 2.25 -11.71 -7.72
C LEU A 187 1.96 -11.34 -9.19
N GLN A 188 2.76 -11.81 -10.15
CA GLN A 188 2.46 -11.65 -11.58
C GLN A 188 1.13 -12.33 -11.96
N ASN A 189 0.91 -13.57 -11.51
CA ASN A 189 -0.36 -14.27 -11.75
C ASN A 189 -1.54 -13.47 -11.18
N THR A 190 -1.35 -12.82 -10.04
CA THR A 190 -2.34 -11.93 -9.40
C THR A 190 -2.63 -10.71 -10.26
N ALA A 191 -1.60 -9.99 -10.71
CA ALA A 191 -1.76 -8.81 -11.58
C ALA A 191 -2.49 -9.18 -12.89
N GLN A 192 -2.10 -10.29 -13.53
CA GLN A 192 -2.70 -10.75 -14.79
C GLN A 192 -4.14 -11.25 -14.67
N THR A 193 -4.58 -11.74 -13.50
CA THR A 193 -5.95 -12.24 -13.27
C THR A 193 -6.91 -11.18 -12.76
N THR A 194 -6.44 -10.28 -11.89
CA THR A 194 -7.25 -9.22 -11.27
C THR A 194 -7.22 -7.89 -12.03
N GLY A 195 -6.21 -7.67 -12.87
CA GLY A 195 -5.95 -6.37 -13.49
C GLY A 195 -5.35 -5.35 -12.52
N ALA A 196 -4.69 -5.82 -11.45
CA ALA A 196 -3.99 -4.96 -10.50
C ALA A 196 -2.67 -4.42 -11.10
N ASP A 197 -2.41 -3.12 -10.85
CA ASP A 197 -1.18 -2.44 -11.24
C ASP A 197 -0.10 -2.74 -10.18
N ILE A 198 0.75 -3.75 -10.41
CA ILE A 198 1.86 -4.08 -9.50
C ILE A 198 3.17 -3.61 -10.13
N ASN A 199 3.73 -2.53 -9.59
CA ASN A 199 5.01 -1.97 -10.02
C ASN A 199 6.14 -2.60 -9.21
N VAL A 200 7.23 -3.00 -9.87
CA VAL A 200 8.44 -3.51 -9.21
C VAL A 200 9.64 -2.69 -9.63
N GLY A 201 10.36 -2.14 -8.64
CA GLY A 201 11.65 -1.50 -8.81
C GLY A 201 12.75 -2.36 -8.18
N VAL A 202 13.88 -2.47 -8.87
CA VAL A 202 15.05 -3.18 -8.35
C VAL A 202 16.19 -2.19 -8.18
N VAL A 203 16.79 -2.18 -6.99
CA VAL A 203 17.97 -1.39 -6.65
C VAL A 203 19.07 -2.36 -6.23
N ILE A 204 20.00 -2.66 -7.12
CA ILE A 204 21.21 -3.42 -6.75
C ILE A 204 22.32 -2.42 -6.38
N PHE A 205 22.84 -2.53 -5.16
CA PHE A 205 23.85 -1.61 -4.66
C PHE A 205 25.22 -2.27 -4.46
N ASN A 206 26.26 -1.51 -4.81
CA ASN A 206 27.66 -1.81 -4.55
C ASN A 206 28.32 -0.60 -3.87
N GLN A 207 29.28 0.09 -4.49
CA GLN A 207 29.66 1.47 -4.10
C GLN A 207 28.51 2.47 -4.28
N GLN A 208 27.66 2.27 -5.29
CA GLN A 208 26.53 3.13 -5.66
C GLN A 208 25.24 2.31 -5.77
N ALA A 209 24.09 2.98 -5.86
CA ALA A 209 22.83 2.34 -6.25
C ALA A 209 22.72 2.22 -7.78
N ASN A 210 22.20 1.09 -8.27
CA ASN A 210 21.96 0.84 -9.69
C ASN A 210 20.50 0.39 -9.85
N THR A 211 19.74 1.13 -10.65
CA THR A 211 18.31 0.88 -10.90
C THR A 211 17.91 1.53 -12.22
N THR A 212 16.86 1.03 -12.89
CA THR A 212 16.25 1.71 -14.05
C THR A 212 14.86 2.29 -13.78
N GLY A 213 14.36 2.15 -12.54
CA GLY A 213 13.04 2.64 -12.10
C GLY A 213 12.04 1.50 -11.85
N PHE A 214 10.75 1.83 -11.96
CA PHE A 214 9.65 0.86 -11.85
C PHE A 214 9.32 0.22 -13.20
N HIS A 215 9.00 -1.07 -13.15
CA HIS A 215 8.48 -1.88 -14.26
C HIS A 215 7.13 -2.51 -13.87
N ASP A 216 6.21 -2.66 -14.83
CA ASP A 216 4.93 -3.35 -14.60
C ASP A 216 5.17 -4.87 -14.55
N LEU A 217 4.87 -5.49 -13.41
CA LEU A 217 5.08 -6.92 -13.18
C LEU A 217 4.29 -7.82 -14.15
N ALA A 218 3.14 -7.35 -14.66
CA ALA A 218 2.32 -8.11 -15.59
C ALA A 218 2.95 -8.20 -16.99
N THR A 219 3.73 -7.19 -17.41
CA THR A 219 4.29 -7.08 -18.77
C THR A 219 5.81 -7.23 -18.84
N ASP A 220 6.54 -6.74 -17.85
CA ASP A 220 8.00 -6.49 -17.93
C ASP A 220 8.82 -7.40 -17.00
N TYR A 221 8.25 -8.52 -16.56
CA TYR A 221 8.89 -9.52 -15.69
C TYR A 221 10.30 -9.94 -16.14
N SER A 222 10.55 -10.08 -17.46
CA SER A 222 11.89 -10.43 -17.95
C SER A 222 12.94 -9.32 -17.75
N VAL A 223 12.50 -8.07 -17.62
CA VAL A 223 13.38 -6.94 -17.25
C VAL A 223 13.69 -7.03 -15.77
N ILE A 224 12.66 -7.17 -14.93
CA ILE A 224 12.79 -7.33 -13.47
C ILE A 224 13.69 -8.54 -13.11
N GLU A 225 13.52 -9.67 -13.81
CA GLU A 225 14.38 -10.85 -13.65
C GLU A 225 15.84 -10.58 -14.04
N SER A 226 16.06 -9.81 -15.11
CA SER A 226 17.41 -9.43 -15.54
C SER A 226 18.06 -8.41 -14.60
N GLU A 227 17.27 -7.56 -13.93
CA GLU A 227 17.76 -6.63 -12.92
C GLU A 227 18.12 -7.38 -11.63
N ILE A 228 17.25 -8.25 -11.11
CA ILE A 228 17.51 -9.05 -9.89
C ILE A 228 18.78 -9.91 -10.02
N LYS A 229 19.08 -10.41 -11.23
CA LYS A 229 20.25 -11.25 -11.53
C LYS A 229 21.48 -10.47 -12.01
N GLN A 230 21.49 -9.14 -11.87
CA GLN A 230 22.59 -8.32 -12.37
C GLN A 230 23.86 -8.48 -11.51
N ASP A 231 24.84 -9.20 -12.03
CA ASP A 231 26.17 -9.30 -11.42
C ASP A 231 26.92 -7.95 -11.50
N ILE A 232 27.17 -7.35 -10.34
CA ILE A 232 28.00 -6.15 -10.18
C ILE A 232 29.03 -6.37 -9.07
N SER A 233 30.24 -5.85 -9.25
CA SER A 233 31.35 -6.09 -8.33
C SER A 233 31.74 -4.85 -7.51
N SER A 234 32.54 -5.08 -6.46
CA SER A 234 33.26 -4.10 -5.64
C SER A 234 32.43 -3.12 -4.79
N GLY A 235 32.60 -3.24 -3.47
CA GLY A 235 32.12 -2.29 -2.46
C GLY A 235 30.68 -2.50 -1.97
N THR A 236 30.38 -1.96 -0.78
CA THR A 236 29.06 -2.07 -0.12
C THR A 236 28.67 -0.73 0.53
N ASN A 237 27.66 -0.07 -0.05
CA ASN A 237 27.09 1.22 0.36
C ASN A 237 25.56 1.07 0.50
N THR A 238 25.14 0.49 1.61
CA THR A 238 23.73 0.26 1.96
C THR A 238 22.92 1.58 2.00
N HIS A 239 23.56 2.69 2.39
CA HIS A 239 22.90 4.00 2.44
C HIS A 239 22.48 4.47 1.04
N ALA A 240 23.32 4.33 0.01
CA ALA A 240 22.95 4.67 -1.36
C ALA A 240 21.76 3.83 -1.87
N GLY A 241 21.74 2.52 -1.57
CA GLY A 241 20.63 1.64 -1.93
C GLY A 241 19.29 2.10 -1.33
N LEU A 242 19.29 2.45 -0.04
CA LEU A 242 18.08 2.94 0.63
C LEU A 242 17.65 4.35 0.16
N LEU A 243 18.59 5.24 -0.18
CA LEU A 243 18.25 6.56 -0.75
C LEU A 243 17.56 6.42 -2.11
N ALA A 244 18.05 5.53 -2.98
CA ALA A 244 17.39 5.24 -4.26
C ALA A 244 15.98 4.65 -4.05
N ALA A 245 15.81 3.76 -3.06
CA ALA A 245 14.50 3.24 -2.71
C ALA A 245 13.53 4.33 -2.20
N GLU A 246 13.99 5.26 -1.34
CA GLU A 246 13.18 6.39 -0.91
C GLU A 246 12.79 7.29 -2.09
N GLN A 247 13.72 7.55 -3.02
CA GLN A 247 13.44 8.33 -4.21
C GLN A 247 12.36 7.69 -5.11
N MET A 248 12.40 6.36 -5.31
CA MET A 248 11.39 5.67 -6.10
C MET A 248 10.03 5.67 -5.40
N LEU A 249 9.96 5.23 -4.13
CA LEU A 249 8.71 5.09 -3.37
C LEU A 249 8.02 6.43 -3.08
N SER A 250 8.79 7.51 -2.90
CA SER A 250 8.24 8.86 -2.76
C SER A 250 7.93 9.55 -4.09
N GLY A 251 8.48 9.04 -5.20
CA GLY A 251 8.27 9.54 -6.55
C GLY A 251 6.89 9.18 -7.14
N ASP A 252 6.36 8.00 -6.84
CA ASP A 252 4.99 7.64 -7.19
C ASP A 252 4.00 8.19 -6.14
N THR A 253 3.15 9.13 -6.53
CA THR A 253 2.08 9.68 -5.67
C THR A 253 0.68 9.19 -6.05
N ALA A 254 0.58 8.24 -6.99
CA ALA A 254 -0.67 7.61 -7.42
C ALA A 254 -0.97 6.34 -6.62
N VAL A 255 0.06 5.66 -6.11
CA VAL A 255 -0.05 4.57 -5.13
C VAL A 255 -0.03 5.13 -3.71
N ALA A 256 -0.94 4.66 -2.85
CA ALA A 256 -0.99 5.06 -1.44
C ALA A 256 0.19 4.47 -0.65
N ASP A 257 0.70 5.18 0.35
CA ASP A 257 1.89 4.74 1.09
C ASP A 257 1.68 3.41 1.86
N SER A 258 0.43 3.09 2.22
CA SER A 258 -0.01 1.78 2.75
C SER A 258 0.00 0.63 1.73
N ARG A 259 0.40 0.89 0.49
CA ARG A 259 0.50 -0.07 -0.62
C ARG A 259 1.91 -0.09 -1.20
N LYS A 260 2.89 0.37 -0.42
CA LYS A 260 4.30 0.49 -0.81
C LYS A 260 5.18 -0.35 0.10
N TYR A 261 6.02 -1.16 -0.53
CA TYR A 261 6.81 -2.20 0.12
C TYR A 261 8.28 -2.06 -0.25
N MET A 262 9.18 -2.20 0.74
CA MET A 262 10.61 -2.08 0.59
C MET A 262 11.29 -3.31 1.24
N ILE A 263 12.01 -4.08 0.43
CA ILE A 263 12.62 -5.36 0.82
C ILE A 263 14.13 -5.20 0.72
N PHE A 264 14.78 -4.95 1.87
CA PHE A 264 16.20 -4.71 1.96
C PHE A 264 16.96 -5.99 2.31
N VAL A 265 17.81 -6.45 1.39
CA VAL A 265 18.60 -7.68 1.52
C VAL A 265 20.09 -7.35 1.51
N SER A 266 20.80 -7.62 2.61
CA SER A 266 22.24 -7.38 2.72
C SER A 266 22.90 -8.26 3.80
N ASP A 267 24.22 -8.38 3.78
CA ASP A 267 24.99 -8.92 4.90
C ASP A 267 25.24 -7.88 6.02
N GLY A 268 24.91 -6.60 5.76
CA GLY A 268 25.09 -5.48 6.69
C GLY A 268 26.52 -4.93 6.74
N ILE A 269 27.46 -5.46 5.95
CA ILE A 269 28.90 -5.14 6.02
C ILE A 269 29.19 -3.88 5.19
N THR A 270 28.66 -2.75 5.65
CA THR A 270 28.76 -1.45 4.99
C THR A 270 29.89 -0.59 5.56
N TYR A 271 30.51 0.23 4.72
CA TYR A 271 31.58 1.17 5.12
C TYR A 271 31.63 2.44 4.25
N MET A 272 30.68 2.61 3.34
CA MET A 272 30.51 3.80 2.51
C MET A 272 29.10 4.34 2.68
N TYR A 273 28.92 5.62 2.38
CA TYR A 273 27.63 6.29 2.53
C TYR A 273 27.44 7.44 1.54
N ASN A 274 26.17 7.89 1.42
CA ASN A 274 25.65 8.88 0.46
C ASN A 274 25.58 8.33 -0.97
N GLU A 275 24.77 8.96 -1.83
CA GLU A 275 24.65 8.62 -3.26
C GLU A 275 26.00 8.71 -3.99
N THR A 276 26.71 9.83 -3.79
CA THR A 276 28.12 9.95 -4.15
C THR A 276 28.95 9.25 -3.06
N PRO A 277 29.67 8.16 -3.38
CA PRO A 277 30.27 7.31 -2.35
C PRO A 277 31.26 8.08 -1.49
N THR A 278 30.95 8.21 -0.20
CA THR A 278 31.73 8.95 0.80
C THR A 278 32.26 7.97 1.84
N ALA A 279 33.48 8.21 2.34
CA ALA A 279 34.16 7.37 3.31
C ALA A 279 35.09 8.19 4.22
N ILE A 280 35.52 7.57 5.33
CA ILE A 280 36.45 8.14 6.32
C ILE A 280 37.65 7.20 6.48
N GLY A 281 38.85 7.72 6.23
CA GLY A 281 40.09 6.97 6.39
C GLY A 281 40.44 6.74 7.86
N LEU A 282 40.81 5.51 8.21
CA LEU A 282 41.38 5.13 9.50
C LEU A 282 42.81 4.63 9.31
N GLU A 283 43.73 5.11 10.15
CA GLU A 283 45.10 4.61 10.24
C GLU A 283 45.15 3.23 10.91
N ASN A 284 45.90 2.30 10.31
CA ASN A 284 46.09 0.96 10.85
C ASN A 284 46.99 0.92 12.10
N ALA A 285 46.96 -0.19 12.85
CA ALA A 285 47.60 -0.30 14.16
C ALA A 285 49.14 -0.12 14.16
N ASP A 286 49.80 -0.43 13.04
CA ASP A 286 51.23 -0.24 12.82
C ASP A 286 51.58 1.11 12.16
N LYS A 287 50.58 1.94 11.83
CA LYS A 287 50.72 3.30 11.29
C LYS A 287 51.48 3.36 9.95
N THR A 288 51.19 2.39 9.10
CA THR A 288 51.79 2.23 7.76
C THR A 288 50.81 2.51 6.63
N ASN A 289 49.50 2.47 6.89
CA ASN A 289 48.45 2.62 5.89
C ASN A 289 47.20 3.33 6.46
N VAL A 290 46.47 4.01 5.59
CA VAL A 290 45.17 4.62 5.88
C VAL A 290 44.16 4.09 4.86
N PHE A 291 43.04 3.55 5.34
CA PHE A 291 41.99 3.01 4.46
C PHE A 291 40.59 3.10 5.05
N ALA A 292 39.58 2.90 4.22
CA ALA A 292 38.20 2.69 4.63
C ALA A 292 37.78 1.27 4.21
N GLY A 293 37.35 0.46 5.16
CA GLY A 293 36.93 -0.92 4.95
C GLY A 293 36.35 -1.55 6.22
N PRO A 294 35.81 -2.78 6.14
CA PRO A 294 35.15 -3.43 7.27
C PRO A 294 36.12 -3.77 8.41
N ASP A 295 37.41 -4.02 8.11
CA ASP A 295 38.49 -4.21 9.10
C ASP A 295 38.67 -3.05 10.09
N ASN A 296 38.19 -1.85 9.73
CA ASN A 296 38.23 -0.70 10.62
C ASN A 296 37.40 -0.94 11.89
N TRP A 297 36.38 -1.80 11.83
CA TRP A 297 35.62 -2.24 13.01
C TRP A 297 36.50 -2.96 14.03
N ALA A 298 37.21 -4.02 13.64
CA ALA A 298 38.19 -4.68 14.52
C ALA A 298 39.29 -3.72 14.97
N THR A 299 39.71 -2.79 14.10
CA THR A 299 40.73 -1.78 14.43
C THR A 299 40.27 -0.82 15.53
N LYS A 300 39.00 -0.37 15.54
CA LYS A 300 38.43 0.51 16.57
C LYS A 300 38.00 -0.24 17.83
N TYR A 301 37.29 -1.36 17.68
CA TYR A 301 36.60 -2.07 18.77
C TYR A 301 37.33 -3.32 19.30
N GLY A 302 38.45 -3.73 18.68
CA GLY A 302 39.26 -4.86 19.12
C GLY A 302 38.64 -6.25 18.87
N SER A 303 37.48 -6.32 18.24
CA SER A 303 36.79 -7.55 17.85
C SER A 303 35.80 -7.26 16.72
N ASN A 304 35.33 -8.28 16.01
CA ASN A 304 34.25 -8.18 15.02
C ASN A 304 32.85 -8.48 15.58
N ALA A 305 32.69 -8.44 16.91
CA ALA A 305 31.38 -8.60 17.55
C ALA A 305 30.52 -7.34 17.43
N ALA A 306 29.20 -7.53 17.48
CA ALA A 306 28.22 -6.45 17.64
C ALA A 306 28.46 -5.66 18.95
N PRO A 307 27.99 -4.40 19.05
CA PRO A 307 28.22 -3.57 20.23
C PRO A 307 27.54 -4.16 21.47
N SER A 308 28.34 -4.44 22.51
CA SER A 308 27.86 -5.04 23.77
C SER A 308 26.95 -4.11 24.60
N GLU A 309 26.99 -2.81 24.32
CA GLU A 309 26.06 -1.81 24.86
C GLU A 309 24.71 -1.75 24.11
N GLY A 310 24.56 -2.51 23.03
CA GLY A 310 23.38 -2.52 22.17
C GLY A 310 23.36 -1.41 21.12
N TRP A 311 22.73 -1.71 19.98
CA TRP A 311 22.74 -0.85 18.79
C TRP A 311 22.21 0.56 19.02
N ASN A 312 21.15 0.76 19.80
CA ASN A 312 20.59 2.09 20.07
C ASN A 312 21.57 3.01 20.83
N GLN A 313 22.29 2.49 21.82
CA GLN A 313 23.29 3.26 22.58
C GLN A 313 24.51 3.56 21.70
N TYR A 314 24.99 2.54 20.98
CA TYR A 314 26.08 2.65 20.01
C TYR A 314 25.80 3.72 18.95
N LEU A 315 24.63 3.69 18.29
CA LEU A 315 24.27 4.66 17.24
C LEU A 315 24.12 6.08 17.80
N GLY A 316 23.64 6.24 19.03
CA GLY A 316 23.61 7.53 19.72
C GLY A 316 25.01 8.10 19.98
N ASN A 317 25.95 7.24 20.39
CA ASN A 317 27.36 7.61 20.56
C ASN A 317 28.01 8.01 19.22
N VAL A 318 27.77 7.24 18.16
CA VAL A 318 28.26 7.52 16.81
C VAL A 318 27.71 8.84 16.27
N ALA A 319 26.42 9.13 16.47
CA ALA A 319 25.81 10.38 16.04
C ALA A 319 26.47 11.60 16.71
N ALA A 320 26.76 11.51 18.01
CA ALA A 320 27.46 12.58 18.74
C ALA A 320 28.91 12.76 18.28
N GLN A 321 29.63 11.67 17.96
CA GLN A 321 30.97 11.75 17.37
C GLN A 321 30.93 12.40 15.98
N TYR A 322 30.03 11.94 15.11
CA TYR A 322 29.88 12.47 13.74
C TYR A 322 29.50 13.96 13.72
N GLU A 323 28.62 14.41 14.63
CA GLU A 323 28.29 15.84 14.77
C GLU A 323 29.49 16.66 15.26
N ALA A 324 30.27 16.14 16.22
CA ALA A 324 31.46 16.80 16.74
C ALA A 324 32.61 16.87 15.71
N ASP A 325 32.73 15.85 14.87
CA ASP A 325 33.71 15.76 13.78
C ASP A 325 33.39 16.75 12.65
N GLY A 326 32.12 17.16 12.48
CA GLY A 326 31.72 18.26 11.61
C GLY A 326 32.08 18.07 10.13
N GLY A 327 32.22 16.81 9.68
CA GLY A 327 32.67 16.46 8.33
C GLY A 327 34.18 16.53 8.08
N ALA A 328 35.00 16.79 9.11
CA ALA A 328 36.44 17.05 8.97
C ALA A 328 37.27 15.89 8.37
N TYR A 329 36.73 14.67 8.36
CA TYR A 329 37.40 13.46 7.87
C TYR A 329 36.67 12.80 6.67
N GLU A 330 35.65 13.46 6.09
CA GLU A 330 34.89 12.90 4.96
C GLU A 330 35.63 13.09 3.63
N HIS A 331 35.73 12.01 2.85
CA HIS A 331 36.32 12.00 1.51
C HIS A 331 35.45 11.25 0.52
N ALA A 332 35.53 11.63 -0.76
CA ALA A 332 35.04 10.78 -1.84
C ALA A 332 35.82 9.45 -1.84
N TYR A 333 35.10 8.33 -1.89
CA TYR A 333 35.69 7.01 -1.88
C TYR A 333 36.60 6.78 -3.11
N GLY A 334 37.65 5.98 -2.94
CA GLY A 334 38.64 5.73 -4.00
C GLY A 334 39.66 6.87 -4.23
N VAL A 335 39.48 8.03 -3.59
CA VAL A 335 40.49 9.10 -3.57
C VAL A 335 41.58 8.74 -2.54
N ALA A 336 42.84 8.99 -2.88
CA ALA A 336 43.95 8.77 -1.97
C ALA A 336 43.90 9.75 -0.78
N TYR A 337 43.99 9.23 0.44
CA TYR A 337 44.07 10.04 1.67
C TYR A 337 45.35 10.87 1.67
N ASP A 338 45.23 12.13 2.10
CA ASP A 338 46.40 12.97 2.38
C ASP A 338 46.97 12.70 3.79
N THR A 339 48.05 13.38 4.16
CA THR A 339 48.76 13.16 5.44
C THR A 339 48.11 13.81 6.66
N THR A 340 46.93 14.42 6.52
CA THR A 340 46.28 15.26 7.54
C THR A 340 44.77 15.02 7.70
N THR A 341 44.12 14.43 6.71
CA THR A 341 42.66 14.28 6.67
C THR A 341 42.28 12.80 6.77
N TYR A 342 42.52 12.24 7.96
CA TYR A 342 42.12 10.88 8.36
C TYR A 342 42.09 10.77 9.89
N ILE A 343 41.42 9.75 10.41
CA ILE A 343 41.40 9.45 11.85
C ILE A 343 42.68 8.68 12.19
N SER A 344 43.53 9.26 13.05
CA SER A 344 44.75 8.59 13.52
C SER A 344 44.42 7.39 14.41
N TYR A 345 45.30 6.39 14.46
CA TYR A 345 45.06 5.18 15.24
C TYR A 345 44.97 5.48 16.74
N ASP A 346 45.67 6.51 17.22
CA ASP A 346 45.63 6.89 18.64
C ASP A 346 44.32 7.61 19.01
N GLU A 347 43.67 8.28 18.04
CA GLU A 347 42.46 9.07 18.27
C GLU A 347 41.15 8.34 17.92
N LYS A 348 41.21 7.19 17.24
CA LYS A 348 40.06 6.42 16.72
C LYS A 348 38.89 6.15 17.67
N VAL A 349 39.11 6.19 18.99
CA VAL A 349 38.05 6.01 19.99
C VAL A 349 37.17 7.25 20.17
N ASN A 350 37.65 8.43 19.75
CA ASN A 350 36.97 9.73 19.92
C ASN A 350 36.12 10.14 18.71
N HIS A 351 36.32 9.52 17.54
CA HIS A 351 35.80 9.95 16.24
C HIS A 351 34.95 8.86 15.58
N ALA A 352 33.97 9.23 14.76
CA ALA A 352 33.15 8.29 14.01
C ALA A 352 33.90 7.84 12.74
N MET A 353 34.21 6.54 12.63
CA MET A 353 34.89 5.99 11.45
C MET A 353 33.89 5.61 10.34
N SER A 354 34.40 5.23 9.16
CA SER A 354 33.57 4.99 7.97
C SER A 354 32.42 4.00 8.17
N VAL A 355 32.68 2.88 8.87
CA VAL A 355 31.66 1.87 9.19
C VAL A 355 30.60 2.44 10.12
N ASP A 356 31.01 3.17 11.17
CA ASP A 356 30.09 3.79 12.13
C ASP A 356 29.08 4.73 11.41
N VAL A 357 29.61 5.62 10.58
CA VAL A 357 28.80 6.62 9.85
C VAL A 357 27.92 5.95 8.78
N ALA A 358 28.42 4.91 8.12
CA ALA A 358 27.63 4.12 7.16
C ALA A 358 26.45 3.40 7.83
N LEU A 359 26.67 2.77 8.99
CA LEU A 359 25.62 2.14 9.79
C LEU A 359 24.61 3.16 10.32
N LEU A 360 25.07 4.31 10.84
CA LEU A 360 24.21 5.40 11.30
C LEU A 360 23.28 5.91 10.19
N LYS A 361 23.84 6.24 9.01
CA LYS A 361 23.04 6.77 7.90
C LYS A 361 22.10 5.71 7.32
N THR A 362 22.56 4.46 7.19
CA THR A 362 21.71 3.33 6.77
C THR A 362 20.52 3.17 7.70
N TYR A 363 20.76 3.19 9.02
CA TYR A 363 19.70 3.16 10.02
C TYR A 363 18.75 4.36 9.90
N GLN A 364 19.27 5.59 9.78
CA GLN A 364 18.44 6.80 9.67
C GLN A 364 17.51 6.74 8.45
N THR A 365 18.01 6.33 7.29
CA THR A 365 17.21 6.20 6.06
C THR A 365 16.24 5.01 6.14
N TYR A 366 16.64 3.88 6.72
CA TYR A 366 15.74 2.74 6.97
C TYR A 366 14.58 3.14 7.89
N GLN A 367 14.85 3.89 8.96
CA GLN A 367 13.81 4.38 9.87
C GLN A 367 12.89 5.40 9.19
N ALA A 368 13.42 6.26 8.31
CA ALA A 368 12.60 7.19 7.53
C ALA A 368 11.65 6.47 6.57
N LEU A 369 12.14 5.42 5.88
CA LEU A 369 11.34 4.52 5.05
C LEU A 369 10.30 3.76 5.87
N ALA A 370 10.72 3.10 6.95
CA ALA A 370 9.84 2.31 7.83
C ALA A 370 8.77 3.16 8.53
N SER A 371 9.00 4.46 8.70
CA SER A 371 8.01 5.43 9.20
C SER A 371 6.94 5.84 8.17
N LYS A 372 6.98 5.31 6.93
CA LYS A 372 6.03 5.61 5.84
C LYS A 372 5.56 4.39 5.03
N TYR A 373 6.38 3.34 4.92
CA TYR A 373 6.19 2.20 4.02
C TYR A 373 6.37 0.86 4.75
N HIS A 374 5.83 -0.23 4.20
CA HIS A 374 6.09 -1.59 4.70
C HIS A 374 7.55 -1.96 4.41
N CYS A 375 8.38 -2.12 5.46
CA CYS A 375 9.83 -2.30 5.31
C CYS A 375 10.31 -3.59 5.96
N TYR A 376 11.10 -4.38 5.24
CA TYR A 376 11.65 -5.65 5.71
C TYR A 376 13.17 -5.67 5.51
N ALA A 377 13.91 -5.89 6.59
CA ALA A 377 15.35 -6.15 6.53
C ALA A 377 15.59 -7.67 6.59
N MET A 378 16.34 -8.20 5.62
CA MET A 378 16.67 -9.62 5.48
C MET A 378 18.19 -9.78 5.34
N THR A 379 18.74 -10.78 6.04
CA THR A 379 20.19 -11.06 5.95
C THR A 379 20.48 -11.93 4.73
N ALA A 380 21.38 -11.49 3.84
CA ALA A 380 21.65 -12.10 2.53
C ALA A 380 22.33 -13.50 2.54
N GLY A 381 22.61 -14.05 3.73
CA GLY A 381 23.41 -15.26 3.92
C GLY A 381 24.91 -14.95 4.04
N THR A 382 25.62 -15.69 4.90
CA THR A 382 26.95 -15.30 5.37
C THR A 382 28.08 -16.06 4.68
N SER A 383 28.50 -15.61 3.51
CA SER A 383 29.81 -16.01 2.93
C SER A 383 30.98 -15.40 3.72
N SER A 384 30.80 -14.20 4.25
CA SER A 384 31.74 -13.40 5.06
C SER A 384 31.33 -13.24 6.54
N GLY A 385 30.04 -13.45 6.88
CA GLY A 385 29.49 -13.11 8.20
C GLY A 385 29.98 -13.95 9.39
N GLY A 386 30.82 -14.97 9.17
CA GLY A 386 31.61 -15.59 10.24
C GLY A 386 32.80 -14.73 10.70
N GLU A 387 33.27 -13.82 9.84
CA GLU A 387 34.34 -12.86 10.12
C GLU A 387 33.79 -11.56 10.69
N TYR A 388 32.76 -10.96 10.08
CA TYR A 388 32.19 -9.66 10.46
C TYR A 388 30.81 -9.77 11.13
N THR A 389 30.74 -10.42 12.30
CA THR A 389 29.46 -10.74 12.96
C THR A 389 28.59 -9.54 13.35
N TRP A 390 29.15 -8.32 13.38
CA TRP A 390 28.40 -7.07 13.53
C TRP A 390 27.43 -6.78 12.38
N GLY A 391 27.74 -7.17 11.13
CA GLY A 391 26.88 -6.92 9.96
C GLY A 391 25.53 -7.64 10.06
N PRO A 392 25.50 -8.98 10.17
CA PRO A 392 24.26 -9.72 10.37
C PRO A 392 23.50 -9.32 11.65
N SER A 393 24.21 -8.94 12.71
CA SER A 393 23.58 -8.42 13.93
C SER A 393 22.89 -7.06 13.72
N PHE A 394 23.44 -6.20 12.87
CA PHE A 394 22.82 -4.93 12.48
C PHE A 394 21.57 -5.17 11.62
N MET A 395 21.62 -6.09 10.66
CA MET A 395 20.45 -6.46 9.86
C MET A 395 19.32 -7.02 10.72
N ASN A 396 19.63 -7.90 11.68
CA ASN A 396 18.66 -8.37 12.68
C ASN A 396 18.10 -7.23 13.56
N PHE A 397 18.90 -6.21 13.87
CA PHE A 397 18.44 -5.03 14.59
C PHE A 397 17.51 -4.15 13.74
N LEU A 398 17.77 -3.95 12.45
CA LEU A 398 16.85 -3.29 11.51
C LEU A 398 15.54 -4.08 11.31
N ALA A 399 15.58 -5.40 11.45
CA ALA A 399 14.39 -6.26 11.46
C ALA A 399 13.66 -6.26 12.82
N ASN A 400 14.08 -5.48 13.82
CA ASN A 400 13.56 -5.53 15.19
C ASN A 400 13.66 -6.93 15.87
N GLY A 401 14.54 -7.81 15.37
CA GLY A 401 14.63 -9.21 15.77
C GLY A 401 13.64 -10.15 15.09
N GLU A 402 12.78 -9.65 14.21
CA GLU A 402 11.88 -10.46 13.39
C GLU A 402 12.65 -11.24 12.30
N THR A 403 12.07 -12.34 11.85
CA THR A 403 12.58 -13.13 10.72
C THR A 403 11.54 -13.19 9.61
N TYR A 404 11.84 -12.53 8.49
CA TYR A 404 10.96 -12.51 7.32
C TYR A 404 11.34 -13.57 6.29
N SER A 405 10.35 -14.07 5.56
CA SER A 405 10.52 -14.84 4.33
C SER A 405 9.80 -14.14 3.17
N PHE A 406 10.18 -14.44 1.93
CA PHE A 406 9.45 -13.92 0.79
C PHE A 406 7.98 -14.38 0.78
N ASP A 407 7.64 -15.54 1.36
CA ASP A 407 6.25 -15.97 1.53
C ASP A 407 5.49 -15.11 2.56
N SER A 408 6.11 -14.71 3.68
CA SER A 408 5.46 -13.81 4.64
C SER A 408 5.25 -12.41 4.05
N ILE A 409 6.25 -11.91 3.31
CA ILE A 409 6.18 -10.60 2.63
C ILE A 409 5.11 -10.62 1.52
N LYS A 410 5.06 -11.69 0.73
CA LYS A 410 4.00 -11.94 -0.27
C LYS A 410 2.61 -11.91 0.37
N ASN A 411 2.46 -12.52 1.54
CA ASN A 411 1.18 -12.57 2.23
C ASN A 411 0.73 -11.18 2.74
N ASP A 412 1.64 -10.33 3.24
CA ASP A 412 1.33 -8.94 3.63
C ASP A 412 1.05 -8.02 2.42
N ILE A 413 1.64 -8.32 1.26
CA ILE A 413 1.29 -7.69 -0.02
C ILE A 413 -0.12 -8.14 -0.47
N TYR A 414 -0.42 -9.44 -0.38
CA TYR A 414 -1.56 -10.06 -1.04
C TYR A 414 -2.85 -10.08 -0.22
N TYR A 415 -2.79 -10.17 1.10
CA TYR A 415 -3.96 -10.25 1.98
C TYR A 415 -4.20 -8.95 2.74
N LEU A 416 -5.46 -8.53 2.78
CA LEU A 416 -5.91 -7.39 3.58
C LEU A 416 -6.14 -7.79 5.04
N VAL A 417 -6.77 -8.95 5.23
CA VAL A 417 -7.06 -9.59 6.53
C VAL A 417 -7.14 -11.10 6.35
N ASP A 418 -6.82 -11.86 7.40
CA ASP A 418 -6.89 -13.33 7.41
C ASP A 418 -8.27 -13.85 7.86
N ALA A 419 -8.46 -15.15 7.77
CA ALA A 419 -9.62 -15.90 8.25
C ALA A 419 -9.85 -15.67 9.75
N GLY A 420 -11.13 -15.64 10.15
CA GLY A 420 -11.57 -15.31 11.51
C GLY A 420 -11.81 -13.82 11.73
N SER A 421 -11.53 -12.97 10.75
CA SER A 421 -11.89 -11.55 10.78
C SER A 421 -13.41 -11.36 10.75
N THR A 422 -13.91 -10.34 11.44
CA THR A 422 -15.35 -10.04 11.48
C THR A 422 -15.67 -8.57 11.24
N VAL A 423 -16.86 -8.29 10.74
CA VAL A 423 -17.47 -6.95 10.74
C VAL A 423 -18.80 -7.02 11.48
N THR A 424 -18.93 -6.29 12.58
CA THR A 424 -20.20 -6.15 13.30
C THR A 424 -20.83 -4.80 12.95
N ASP A 425 -22.10 -4.81 12.56
CA ASP A 425 -22.82 -3.67 12.01
C ASP A 425 -24.13 -3.46 12.76
N TYR A 426 -24.23 -2.35 13.49
CA TYR A 426 -25.40 -2.00 14.32
C TYR A 426 -26.35 -1.11 13.52
N ILE A 427 -27.57 -1.59 13.28
CA ILE A 427 -28.54 -0.95 12.38
C ILE A 427 -28.99 0.42 12.92
N GLY A 428 -29.30 1.34 12.00
CA GLY A 428 -29.56 2.74 12.30
C GLY A 428 -30.87 2.97 13.06
N TYR A 429 -30.76 3.36 14.33
CA TYR A 429 -31.90 3.59 15.22
C TYR A 429 -31.74 4.84 16.09
N THR A 430 -32.80 5.65 16.17
CA THR A 430 -33.02 6.70 17.16
C THR A 430 -34.51 6.75 17.54
N GLU A 431 -34.89 7.59 18.52
CA GLU A 431 -36.33 7.86 18.79
C GLU A 431 -37.06 8.52 17.60
N ASP A 432 -36.32 9.14 16.67
CA ASP A 432 -36.85 9.89 15.52
C ASP A 432 -36.99 9.05 14.23
N TYR A 433 -36.24 7.95 14.10
CA TYR A 433 -36.24 7.05 12.94
C TYR A 433 -35.71 5.65 13.28
N ASN A 434 -36.22 4.61 12.62
CA ASN A 434 -35.83 3.21 12.81
C ASN A 434 -35.66 2.49 11.46
N PHE A 435 -34.43 2.05 11.15
CA PHE A 435 -34.18 1.08 10.09
C PHE A 435 -34.32 -0.34 10.61
N ASP A 436 -34.92 -1.21 9.79
CA ASP A 436 -35.10 -2.64 10.02
C ASP A 436 -34.35 -3.40 8.91
N PHE A 437 -33.57 -4.41 9.28
CA PHE A 437 -32.85 -5.27 8.36
C PHE A 437 -33.80 -6.25 7.68
N ILE A 438 -33.81 -6.26 6.34
CA ILE A 438 -34.62 -7.22 5.60
C ILE A 438 -33.95 -8.60 5.68
N ASN A 439 -34.35 -9.35 6.70
CA ASN A 439 -33.89 -10.69 7.04
C ASN A 439 -34.44 -11.75 6.05
N ASP A 440 -34.02 -11.64 4.80
CA ASP A 440 -34.39 -12.52 3.68
C ASP A 440 -33.14 -12.81 2.83
N ALA A 441 -32.95 -14.07 2.41
CA ALA A 441 -31.87 -14.46 1.52
C ALA A 441 -31.93 -13.76 0.16
N GLU A 442 -33.12 -13.40 -0.34
CA GLU A 442 -33.26 -12.65 -1.60
C GLU A 442 -32.87 -11.16 -1.47
N ALA A 443 -32.81 -10.63 -0.24
CA ALA A 443 -32.36 -9.26 0.06
C ALA A 443 -30.84 -9.14 0.25
N LEU A 444 -30.12 -10.28 0.20
CA LEU A 444 -28.70 -10.43 0.53
C LEU A 444 -27.88 -10.97 -0.65
N SER A 445 -26.73 -10.35 -0.91
CA SER A 445 -25.78 -10.82 -1.92
C SER A 445 -24.35 -10.47 -1.54
N LEU A 446 -23.39 -11.30 -1.97
CA LEU A 446 -21.97 -11.07 -1.70
C LEU A 446 -21.18 -11.21 -3.02
N LYS A 447 -20.40 -10.18 -3.38
CA LYS A 447 -19.48 -10.21 -4.52
C LYS A 447 -18.06 -10.48 -4.00
N VAL A 448 -17.31 -11.35 -4.67
CA VAL A 448 -15.87 -11.53 -4.48
C VAL A 448 -15.23 -11.29 -5.84
N GLY A 449 -14.39 -10.27 -5.95
CA GLY A 449 -13.83 -9.85 -7.24
C GLY A 449 -14.96 -9.48 -8.19
N ASP A 450 -15.11 -10.25 -9.28
CA ASP A 450 -16.24 -10.14 -10.21
C ASP A 450 -17.36 -11.18 -10.02
N GLN A 451 -17.16 -12.20 -9.20
CA GLN A 451 -18.12 -13.27 -8.99
C GLN A 451 -19.16 -12.89 -7.93
N THR A 452 -20.45 -13.04 -8.24
CA THR A 452 -21.56 -12.77 -7.31
C THR A 452 -22.14 -14.07 -6.75
N TYR A 453 -22.28 -14.13 -5.44
CA TYR A 453 -22.87 -15.23 -4.68
C TYR A 453 -24.21 -14.79 -4.08
N GLN A 454 -25.21 -15.67 -4.15
CA GLN A 454 -26.48 -15.49 -3.48
C GLN A 454 -26.38 -16.04 -2.05
N ALA A 455 -27.17 -15.49 -1.13
CA ALA A 455 -27.25 -16.01 0.23
C ALA A 455 -27.90 -17.42 0.24
N VAL A 456 -27.39 -18.28 1.10
CA VAL A 456 -28.03 -19.55 1.49
C VAL A 456 -28.29 -19.51 2.98
N GLU A 457 -29.56 -19.56 3.39
CA GLU A 457 -29.91 -19.71 4.80
C GLU A 457 -29.43 -21.08 5.32
N THR A 458 -28.56 -21.07 6.32
CA THR A 458 -27.95 -22.29 6.90
C THR A 458 -28.43 -22.58 8.31
N ALA A 459 -28.94 -21.57 9.01
CA ALA A 459 -29.71 -21.67 10.25
C ALA A 459 -30.62 -20.43 10.38
N GLU A 460 -31.50 -20.41 11.38
CA GLU A 460 -32.32 -19.24 11.71
C GLU A 460 -31.44 -17.98 11.82
N ASN A 461 -31.81 -16.93 11.09
CA ASN A 461 -31.06 -15.66 10.98
C ASN A 461 -29.58 -15.79 10.56
N THR A 462 -29.20 -16.89 9.90
CA THR A 462 -27.80 -17.18 9.53
C THR A 462 -27.70 -17.52 8.05
N TYR A 463 -26.93 -16.71 7.31
CA TYR A 463 -26.75 -16.82 5.87
C TYR A 463 -25.29 -17.09 5.52
N SER A 464 -25.05 -18.01 4.59
CA SER A 464 -23.72 -18.36 4.09
C SER A 464 -23.58 -18.04 2.61
N PHE A 465 -22.39 -17.60 2.21
CA PHE A 465 -21.99 -17.33 0.82
C PHE A 465 -20.74 -18.13 0.48
N ALA A 466 -20.50 -18.36 -0.82
CA ALA A 466 -19.31 -19.05 -1.34
C ALA A 466 -18.95 -20.33 -0.54
N GLU A 467 -19.91 -21.27 -0.44
CA GLU A 467 -19.74 -22.56 0.25
C GLU A 467 -19.40 -22.48 1.76
N GLY A 468 -19.68 -21.33 2.40
CA GLY A 468 -19.42 -21.10 3.83
C GLY A 468 -18.17 -20.27 4.11
N ASN A 469 -17.47 -19.81 3.07
CA ASN A 469 -16.31 -18.92 3.20
C ASN A 469 -16.66 -17.57 3.84
N TYR A 470 -17.92 -17.13 3.71
CA TYR A 470 -18.43 -15.92 4.36
C TYR A 470 -19.78 -16.24 5.00
N VAL A 471 -19.98 -15.81 6.25
CA VAL A 471 -21.19 -16.07 7.03
C VAL A 471 -21.70 -14.77 7.64
N VAL A 472 -22.99 -14.47 7.47
CA VAL A 472 -23.69 -13.37 8.15
C VAL A 472 -24.62 -13.98 9.18
N ALA A 473 -24.40 -13.66 10.46
CA ALA A 473 -25.31 -13.96 11.56
C ALA A 473 -26.03 -12.68 11.98
N TYR A 474 -27.36 -12.68 11.90
CA TYR A 474 -28.22 -11.55 12.25
C TYR A 474 -28.83 -11.73 13.65
N GLU A 475 -28.77 -10.68 14.46
CA GLU A 475 -29.32 -10.61 15.80
C GLU A 475 -30.43 -9.54 15.83
N PRO A 476 -31.72 -9.96 15.80
CA PRO A 476 -32.85 -9.03 15.87
C PRO A 476 -32.84 -8.24 17.18
N GLY A 477 -32.95 -6.92 17.08
CA GLY A 477 -33.10 -6.04 18.25
C GLY A 477 -34.55 -5.94 18.74
N ASP A 478 -34.74 -5.37 19.93
CA ASP A 478 -36.08 -5.07 20.49
C ASP A 478 -36.81 -3.90 19.77
N MET A 479 -36.44 -3.58 18.52
CA MET A 479 -36.86 -2.38 17.75
C MET A 479 -36.61 -1.04 18.48
N ALA A 480 -35.72 -1.04 19.47
CA ALA A 480 -35.52 0.06 20.42
C ALA A 480 -34.05 0.37 20.77
N ASN A 481 -33.11 -0.48 20.35
CA ASN A 481 -31.65 -0.35 20.22
C ASN A 481 -31.06 -1.77 20.01
N GLY A 482 -29.88 -1.89 19.42
CA GLY A 482 -29.09 -3.14 19.43
C GLY A 482 -29.42 -4.19 18.36
N GLU A 483 -30.24 -3.87 17.36
CA GLU A 483 -30.33 -4.68 16.14
C GLU A 483 -28.99 -4.64 15.41
N MET A 484 -28.45 -5.80 15.04
CA MET A 484 -27.15 -5.90 14.39
C MET A 484 -26.98 -7.18 13.56
N PHE A 485 -25.96 -7.22 12.71
CA PHE A 485 -25.42 -8.47 12.22
C PHE A 485 -23.90 -8.51 12.38
N THR A 486 -23.33 -9.72 12.36
CA THR A 486 -21.89 -9.95 12.21
C THR A 486 -21.62 -10.74 10.94
N LEU A 487 -20.81 -10.16 10.05
CA LEU A 487 -20.17 -10.85 8.93
C LEU A 487 -18.85 -11.46 9.43
N THR A 488 -18.66 -12.75 9.22
CA THR A 488 -17.41 -13.48 9.52
C THR A 488 -16.78 -13.99 8.23
N THR A 489 -15.47 -13.79 8.08
CA THR A 489 -14.67 -14.40 7.01
C THR A 489 -14.06 -15.71 7.52
N ASN A 490 -14.30 -16.82 6.83
CA ASN A 490 -13.67 -18.12 7.12
C ASN A 490 -12.46 -18.41 6.20
N VAL A 491 -12.13 -17.44 5.35
CA VAL A 491 -10.97 -17.40 4.45
C VAL A 491 -10.32 -16.01 4.53
N PRO A 492 -9.05 -15.86 4.15
CA PRO A 492 -8.43 -14.55 3.98
C PRO A 492 -9.16 -13.72 2.92
N ILE A 493 -9.11 -12.39 3.06
CA ILE A 493 -9.54 -11.43 2.02
C ILE A 493 -8.31 -10.89 1.32
N SER A 494 -8.29 -10.89 -0.02
CA SER A 494 -7.18 -10.34 -0.80
C SER A 494 -7.26 -8.82 -0.93
N GLN A 495 -6.08 -8.17 -0.90
CA GLN A 495 -5.84 -6.79 -1.31
C GLN A 495 -6.13 -6.53 -2.81
N PHE A 496 -6.34 -7.58 -3.60
CA PHE A 496 -6.56 -7.54 -5.06
C PHE A 496 -7.92 -8.12 -5.49
N GLU A 497 -8.72 -8.66 -4.57
CA GLU A 497 -10.03 -9.23 -4.87
C GLU A 497 -11.09 -8.80 -3.83
N PRO A 498 -11.78 -7.66 -4.04
CA PRO A 498 -12.69 -7.10 -3.05
C PRO A 498 -13.88 -8.00 -2.72
N VAL A 499 -14.15 -8.15 -1.42
CA VAL A 499 -15.35 -8.80 -0.87
C VAL A 499 -16.37 -7.72 -0.52
N GLN A 500 -17.52 -7.75 -1.18
CA GLN A 500 -18.60 -6.78 -1.04
C GLN A 500 -19.90 -7.46 -0.60
N LEU A 501 -20.27 -7.28 0.67
CA LEU A 501 -21.58 -7.70 1.18
C LEU A 501 -22.60 -6.59 0.91
N THR A 502 -23.65 -6.89 0.15
CA THR A 502 -24.79 -6.00 -0.07
C THR A 502 -26.04 -6.56 0.60
N TYR A 503 -26.67 -5.74 1.42
CA TYR A 503 -27.92 -6.03 2.15
C TYR A 503 -28.92 -4.89 1.99
N THR A 504 -30.18 -5.11 2.39
CA THR A 504 -31.25 -4.12 2.25
C THR A 504 -31.81 -3.74 3.63
N LEU A 505 -31.96 -2.45 3.88
CA LEU A 505 -32.60 -1.89 5.07
C LEU A 505 -33.89 -1.16 4.69
N LYS A 506 -34.86 -1.16 5.60
CA LYS A 506 -36.15 -0.46 5.44
C LYS A 506 -36.39 0.55 6.55
N LEU A 507 -36.70 1.80 6.21
CA LEU A 507 -37.17 2.77 7.19
C LEU A 507 -38.62 2.43 7.58
N THR A 508 -38.84 2.03 8.83
CA THR A 508 -40.13 1.49 9.29
C THR A 508 -41.12 2.55 9.77
N ASN A 509 -40.62 3.75 10.13
CA ASN A 509 -41.40 4.85 10.69
C ASN A 509 -41.25 6.18 9.90
N PRO A 510 -41.42 6.20 8.57
CA PRO A 510 -41.35 7.44 7.79
C PRO A 510 -42.42 8.44 8.25
N LYS A 511 -42.02 9.71 8.35
CA LYS A 511 -42.88 10.84 8.69
C LYS A 511 -43.82 11.14 7.52
N THR A 512 -45.05 11.54 7.83
CA THR A 512 -46.12 11.77 6.83
C THR A 512 -46.40 13.25 6.54
N GLU A 513 -45.77 14.16 7.28
CA GLU A 513 -45.93 15.60 7.06
C GLU A 513 -45.08 16.04 5.87
N PRO A 514 -45.54 16.99 5.03
CA PRO A 514 -44.77 17.46 3.89
C PRO A 514 -43.41 18.08 4.28
N GLY A 515 -42.35 17.64 3.61
CA GLY A 515 -40.98 18.07 3.91
C GLY A 515 -39.92 17.09 3.42
N THR A 516 -38.66 17.51 3.48
CA THR A 516 -37.49 16.66 3.24
C THR A 516 -36.88 16.25 4.57
N TYR A 517 -36.59 14.96 4.74
CA TYR A 517 -36.08 14.36 5.97
C TYR A 517 -34.74 13.68 5.72
N GLY A 518 -33.76 13.96 6.58
CA GLY A 518 -32.37 13.52 6.41
C GLY A 518 -31.62 14.29 5.30
N GLN A 519 -30.36 13.94 5.11
CA GLN A 519 -29.51 14.44 4.03
C GLN A 519 -28.73 13.26 3.44
N TYR A 520 -28.62 13.16 2.12
CA TYR A 520 -27.95 12.03 1.48
C TYR A 520 -26.42 12.21 1.50
N ASP A 521 -25.74 11.26 2.12
CA ASP A 521 -24.29 11.04 2.06
C ASP A 521 -24.08 9.56 1.73
N ALA A 522 -23.64 9.29 0.50
CA ALA A 522 -23.58 7.94 -0.05
C ALA A 522 -22.58 7.02 0.68
N ASN A 523 -21.54 7.57 1.30
CA ASN A 523 -20.49 6.80 1.98
C ASN A 523 -20.13 7.31 3.39
N GLY A 524 -20.64 8.47 3.80
CA GLY A 524 -20.36 9.09 5.10
C GLY A 524 -19.19 10.09 5.07
N SER A 525 -18.62 10.36 3.89
CA SER A 525 -17.43 11.21 3.73
C SER A 525 -17.70 12.71 3.89
N LEU A 526 -18.96 13.15 3.78
CA LEU A 526 -19.39 14.53 4.00
C LEU A 526 -19.75 14.80 5.47
N GLY A 527 -19.86 13.76 6.28
CA GLY A 527 -20.11 13.85 7.72
C GLY A 527 -21.50 14.42 8.04
N TYR A 528 -22.49 14.17 7.19
CA TYR A 528 -23.85 14.64 7.42
C TYR A 528 -24.52 13.89 8.59
N GLU A 529 -25.49 14.57 9.21
CA GLU A 529 -26.30 14.04 10.31
C GLU A 529 -27.73 13.75 9.84
N GLY A 530 -28.38 12.75 10.44
CA GLY A 530 -29.78 12.44 10.17
C GLY A 530 -30.03 10.94 10.12
N LEU A 531 -30.63 10.47 9.02
CA LEU A 531 -31.02 9.07 8.82
C LEU A 531 -29.77 8.22 8.51
N TYR A 532 -28.95 7.94 9.52
CA TYR A 532 -27.83 7.00 9.37
C TYR A 532 -28.35 5.60 9.10
N THR A 533 -27.75 4.88 8.16
CA THR A 533 -28.07 3.47 7.92
C THR A 533 -27.63 2.56 9.07
N ASN A 534 -26.68 3.02 9.89
CA ASN A 534 -26.09 2.29 11.00
C ASN A 534 -25.64 3.23 12.12
N ASN A 535 -25.80 2.79 13.36
CA ASN A 535 -25.29 3.48 14.54
C ASN A 535 -23.75 3.34 14.63
N SER A 536 -23.22 2.18 14.25
CA SER A 536 -21.78 1.94 14.03
C SER A 536 -21.59 0.72 13.11
N ALA A 537 -20.42 0.60 12.49
CA ALA A 537 -19.96 -0.66 11.90
C ALA A 537 -18.45 -0.77 12.17
N ILE A 538 -18.00 -1.93 12.63
CA ILE A 538 -16.65 -2.11 13.20
C ILE A 538 -16.02 -3.37 12.60
N LEU A 539 -14.85 -3.22 11.98
CA LEU A 539 -13.98 -4.32 11.58
C LEU A 539 -13.16 -4.79 12.78
N TYR A 540 -13.12 -6.09 13.01
CA TYR A 540 -12.21 -6.78 13.93
C TYR A 540 -11.27 -7.65 13.08
N PRO A 541 -10.08 -7.15 12.73
CA PRO A 541 -9.18 -7.82 11.81
C PRO A 541 -8.36 -8.92 12.49
N VAL A 542 -7.97 -9.93 11.71
CA VAL A 542 -6.95 -10.92 12.03
C VAL A 542 -5.82 -10.78 11.00
N ASP A 543 -4.57 -10.80 11.45
CA ASP A 543 -3.38 -10.75 10.59
C ASP A 543 -3.03 -12.15 10.03
N THR A 544 -2.08 -12.20 9.09
CA THR A 544 -1.63 -13.45 8.45
C THR A 544 -0.85 -14.40 9.38
N ASN A 545 -0.64 -14.02 10.64
CA ASN A 545 -0.08 -14.85 11.71
C ASN A 545 -1.17 -15.35 12.68
N GLY A 546 -2.45 -15.06 12.41
CA GLY A 546 -3.57 -15.39 13.28
C GLY A 546 -3.73 -14.48 14.51
N GLN A 547 -3.01 -13.36 14.58
CA GLN A 547 -3.11 -12.39 15.67
C GLN A 547 -4.28 -11.42 15.41
N LYS A 548 -5.01 -11.07 16.48
CA LYS A 548 -6.09 -10.08 16.39
C LYS A 548 -5.52 -8.67 16.38
N GLY A 549 -5.87 -7.89 15.37
CA GLY A 549 -5.56 -6.47 15.33
C GLY A 549 -6.57 -5.63 16.12
N GLU A 550 -6.25 -4.34 16.25
CA GLU A 550 -7.15 -3.35 16.85
C GLU A 550 -8.43 -3.16 16.00
N PRO A 551 -9.61 -2.95 16.63
CA PRO A 551 -10.84 -2.70 15.89
C PRO A 551 -10.80 -1.37 15.11
N GLU A 552 -11.47 -1.32 13.95
CA GLU A 552 -11.53 -0.11 13.13
C GLU A 552 -12.96 0.20 12.65
N GLU A 553 -13.44 1.42 12.91
CA GLU A 553 -14.77 1.87 12.47
C GLU A 553 -14.83 2.13 10.95
N PHE A 554 -15.97 1.80 10.35
CA PHE A 554 -16.36 2.26 9.02
C PHE A 554 -16.98 3.66 9.09
N GLN A 555 -16.95 4.39 7.96
CA GLN A 555 -17.77 5.59 7.79
C GLN A 555 -19.28 5.26 7.84
N LYS A 556 -20.11 6.28 8.11
CA LYS A 556 -21.55 6.12 8.38
C LYS A 556 -22.37 6.84 7.29
N PRO A 557 -22.89 6.11 6.28
CA PRO A 557 -23.76 6.70 5.26
C PRO A 557 -25.05 7.27 5.86
N THR A 558 -25.58 8.32 5.24
CA THR A 558 -26.91 8.88 5.56
C THR A 558 -27.79 8.92 4.32
N VAL A 559 -29.10 8.73 4.52
CA VAL A 559 -30.09 8.78 3.44
C VAL A 559 -31.09 9.90 3.66
N SER A 560 -31.93 10.18 2.65
CA SER A 560 -33.04 11.11 2.77
C SER A 560 -34.27 10.70 1.95
N TYR A 561 -35.42 11.25 2.32
CA TYR A 561 -36.66 11.15 1.56
C TYR A 561 -37.40 12.48 1.57
N THR A 562 -38.37 12.66 0.68
CA THR A 562 -39.24 13.84 0.65
C THR A 562 -40.69 13.41 0.56
N VAL A 563 -41.52 14.01 1.42
CA VAL A 563 -42.97 13.92 1.37
C VAL A 563 -43.49 15.16 0.66
N GLU A 564 -44.17 14.97 -0.48
CA GLU A 564 -44.76 16.09 -1.22
C GLU A 564 -46.00 16.64 -0.49
N ALA A 565 -46.22 17.96 -0.58
CA ALA A 565 -47.47 18.56 -0.12
C ALA A 565 -48.61 18.15 -1.06
N GLU A 566 -49.74 17.69 -0.50
CA GLU A 566 -50.92 17.38 -1.31
C GLU A 566 -51.35 18.65 -2.06
N PRO A 567 -51.51 18.60 -3.40
CA PRO A 567 -51.77 19.81 -4.19
C PRO A 567 -53.13 20.39 -3.81
N GLU A 568 -53.13 21.64 -3.31
CA GLU A 568 -54.36 22.37 -2.98
C GLU A 568 -55.31 22.34 -4.19
N LYS A 569 -56.48 21.72 -4.01
CA LYS A 569 -57.54 21.77 -5.02
C LYS A 569 -57.92 23.24 -5.21
N PRO A 570 -57.93 23.77 -6.44
CA PRO A 570 -58.32 25.15 -6.67
C PRO A 570 -59.75 25.34 -6.16
N THR A 571 -59.91 26.19 -5.14
CA THR A 571 -61.21 26.58 -4.62
C THR A 571 -61.94 27.35 -5.71
N THR A 572 -63.00 26.75 -6.25
CA THR A 572 -63.89 27.45 -7.16
C THR A 572 -64.68 28.47 -6.36
N ASP A 573 -64.23 29.72 -6.36
CA ASP A 573 -64.97 30.82 -5.73
C ASP A 573 -66.31 31.03 -6.47
N GLU A 574 -67.41 30.62 -5.85
CA GLU A 574 -68.75 31.03 -6.27
C GLU A 574 -68.96 32.52 -5.93
N GLU A 575 -68.49 33.40 -6.82
CA GLU A 575 -68.84 34.83 -6.78
C GLU A 575 -70.37 34.99 -6.85
N THR A 576 -70.99 35.29 -5.70
CA THR A 576 -72.39 35.67 -5.65
C THR A 576 -72.51 37.14 -6.11
N PRO A 577 -73.20 37.44 -7.22
CA PRO A 577 -73.08 38.75 -7.86
C PRO A 577 -73.83 39.84 -7.08
N THR A 578 -73.09 40.78 -6.48
CA THR A 578 -73.67 42.01 -5.93
C THR A 578 -73.75 43.11 -7.00
N LYS A 579 -74.90 43.80 -7.02
CA LYS A 579 -75.30 44.75 -8.05
C LYS A 579 -74.59 46.11 -7.87
N PRO A 580 -74.17 46.81 -8.94
CA PRO A 580 -73.29 47.97 -8.84
C PRO A 580 -74.03 49.29 -8.58
N ASP A 581 -73.37 50.26 -7.93
CA ASP A 581 -73.75 51.67 -8.00
C ASP A 581 -72.56 52.62 -8.29
N LYS A 582 -72.54 53.06 -9.56
CA LYS A 582 -72.18 54.37 -10.12
C LYS A 582 -71.12 55.29 -9.46
N LYS A 583 -70.09 55.53 -10.30
CA LYS A 583 -69.58 56.83 -10.80
C LYS A 583 -68.84 57.79 -9.83
N ASP A 584 -67.53 58.10 -10.04
CA ASP A 584 -66.87 58.94 -11.09
C ASP A 584 -66.61 60.39 -10.57
N PRO A 585 -65.63 61.21 -11.02
CA PRO A 585 -64.37 60.98 -11.75
C PRO A 585 -63.12 61.74 -11.16
N GLU A 586 -61.98 61.72 -11.90
CA GLU A 586 -60.77 62.57 -11.78
C GLU A 586 -59.80 62.33 -10.58
N LYS A 587 -58.45 62.47 -10.67
CA LYS A 587 -57.62 63.24 -11.62
C LYS A 587 -56.14 62.75 -11.78
N ASN A 588 -55.83 62.15 -12.92
CA ASN A 588 -54.68 62.33 -13.85
C ASN A 588 -53.21 62.68 -13.42
N LYS A 589 -52.24 62.05 -14.12
CA LYS A 589 -50.77 62.34 -14.31
C LYS A 589 -49.82 62.04 -13.13
N GLY A 590 -48.59 61.52 -13.31
CA GLY A 590 -47.75 61.05 -14.45
C GLY A 590 -46.34 60.66 -13.89
N ALA A 591 -45.30 60.17 -14.59
CA ALA A 591 -45.05 59.75 -15.97
C ALA A 591 -43.80 58.80 -16.00
N ASP A 592 -43.48 58.19 -17.16
CA ASP A 592 -42.47 57.13 -17.41
C ASP A 592 -40.96 57.45 -17.25
N THR A 593 -40.16 56.37 -17.29
CA THR A 593 -38.72 56.17 -17.72
C THR A 593 -37.83 55.64 -16.57
N ALA A 594 -37.00 54.58 -16.68
CA ALA A 594 -36.59 53.61 -17.72
C ALA A 594 -36.68 52.16 -17.13
N ALA A 595 -36.74 51.01 -17.83
CA ALA A 595 -36.22 50.46 -19.10
C ALA A 595 -34.85 49.73 -19.03
N GLN A 596 -34.91 48.38 -19.18
CA GLN A 596 -33.84 47.40 -19.52
C GLN A 596 -32.77 47.13 -18.43
N THR A 597 -32.37 45.88 -18.12
CA THR A 597 -31.90 44.82 -19.06
C THR A 597 -32.02 43.39 -18.45
N ASN A 598 -32.39 42.40 -19.27
CA ASN A 598 -32.16 40.92 -19.27
C ASN A 598 -31.95 40.18 -17.91
N ILE A 599 -32.70 39.14 -17.52
CA ILE A 599 -32.95 37.82 -18.18
C ILE A 599 -31.68 37.16 -18.71
N GLY A 600 -31.01 36.34 -17.90
CA GLY A 600 -29.95 35.45 -18.40
C GLY A 600 -28.93 34.92 -17.40
N LEU A 601 -29.34 34.21 -16.34
CA LEU A 601 -28.48 33.21 -15.68
C LEU A 601 -29.31 32.29 -14.76
N MET A 602 -29.67 31.09 -15.23
CA MET A 602 -30.16 29.93 -14.43
C MET A 602 -30.33 28.72 -15.38
N LEU A 603 -29.21 28.16 -15.87
CA LEU A 603 -29.22 26.91 -16.66
C LEU A 603 -27.81 26.32 -16.83
N SER A 604 -27.23 25.82 -15.74
CA SER A 604 -26.05 24.94 -15.79
C SER A 604 -25.90 24.16 -14.48
N LEU A 605 -26.45 22.93 -14.42
CA LEU A 605 -26.02 21.77 -13.60
C LEU A 605 -27.06 20.63 -13.73
N ALA A 606 -27.27 20.16 -14.96
CA ALA A 606 -28.16 19.02 -15.27
C ALA A 606 -27.78 18.36 -16.60
N SER A 607 -26.54 17.91 -16.75
CA SER A 607 -26.06 17.30 -18.01
C SER A 607 -24.90 16.32 -17.83
N MET A 608 -25.08 15.26 -17.03
CA MET A 608 -24.21 14.07 -17.04
C MET A 608 -24.95 12.81 -16.52
N ALA A 609 -26.12 12.49 -17.08
CA ALA A 609 -26.86 11.25 -16.75
C ALA A 609 -27.86 10.77 -17.83
N VAL A 610 -27.60 10.96 -19.14
CA VAL A 610 -28.52 10.50 -20.21
C VAL A 610 -27.78 9.81 -21.36
N THR A 611 -27.13 8.67 -21.06
CA THR A 611 -26.58 7.78 -22.10
C THR A 611 -26.73 6.28 -21.83
N GLY A 612 -27.45 5.87 -20.77
CA GLY A 612 -27.72 4.45 -20.46
C GLY A 612 -29.15 3.95 -20.74
N ALA A 613 -30.17 4.80 -20.59
CA ALA A 613 -31.55 4.33 -20.44
C ALA A 613 -32.34 4.05 -21.75
N PHE A 614 -31.82 4.38 -22.94
CA PHE A 614 -32.61 4.37 -24.18
C PHE A 614 -32.66 3.03 -24.94
N ILE A 615 -32.02 1.96 -24.44
CA ILE A 615 -31.97 0.65 -25.11
C ILE A 615 -32.98 -0.36 -24.53
N LEU A 616 -33.39 -0.24 -23.26
CA LEU A 616 -34.29 -1.21 -22.61
C LEU A 616 -35.80 -1.04 -22.94
N VAL A 617 -36.24 0.16 -23.34
CA VAL A 617 -37.68 0.45 -23.55
C VAL A 617 -38.24 -0.15 -24.87
N ILE A 618 -37.39 -0.57 -25.81
CA ILE A 618 -37.84 -1.10 -27.12
C ILE A 618 -38.05 -2.64 -27.12
N LEU A 619 -37.53 -3.38 -26.13
CA LEU A 619 -37.63 -4.84 -26.10
C LEU A 619 -38.90 -5.40 -25.42
N ASN A 620 -39.54 -4.65 -24.51
CA ASN A 620 -40.74 -5.14 -23.79
C ASN A 620 -42.09 -4.92 -24.50
N LYS A 621 -42.12 -4.50 -25.77
CA LYS A 621 -43.38 -4.30 -26.53
C LYS A 621 -43.63 -5.34 -27.64
N LYS A 622 -43.10 -6.56 -27.46
CA LYS A 622 -43.36 -7.72 -28.35
C LYS A 622 -43.54 -9.04 -27.59
N ARG A 623 -44.41 -9.06 -26.57
CA ARG A 623 -45.08 -10.29 -26.09
C ARG A 623 -46.45 -9.95 -25.46
N ALA A 624 -47.41 -9.72 -26.35
CA ALA A 624 -48.86 -9.85 -26.15
C ALA A 624 -49.42 -10.39 -27.47
#